data_AF-A0A2M4B043-F1
#
_entry.id   AF-A0A2M4B043-F1
#
_cell.length_a   1.000
_cell.length_b   1.000
_cell.length_c   1.000
_cell.angle_alpha   90.00
_cell.angle_beta   90.00
_cell.angle_gamma   90.00
#
_symmetry.space_group_name_H-M   'P 1'
#
loop_
_entity.id
_entity.type
_entity.pdbx_description
1 polymer ?
#
loop_
_entity_poly.entity_id
_entity_poly.type
_entity_poly.pdbx_seq_one_letter_code
_entity_poly.pdbx_strand_id
1 'polypeptide(L)'
;MSSEEEIGELKAVYDFIARSKYKKAFVCAAKILDQRSALPPDATDEDPLQELFLFVIKNYAEQLEQEGKIEHVFEIIEQGLEYFPGHPELLNETGVRLQSFFATPLNCP
;
A
#
# COMPACT_ATOMS: atom_id res chain seq x y z
N MET A 1 -6.19 -21.71 0.97
CA MET A 1 -6.86 -21.24 2.20
C MET A 1 -8.27 -21.79 2.24
N SER A 2 -8.86 -21.90 3.44
CA SER A 2 -10.31 -21.94 3.60
C SER A 2 -10.86 -20.51 3.45
N SER A 3 -12.04 -20.35 2.86
CA SER A 3 -12.70 -19.04 2.72
C SER A 3 -12.93 -18.33 4.06
N GLU A 4 -13.06 -19.08 5.16
CA GLU A 4 -13.22 -18.53 6.51
C GLU A 4 -11.96 -17.80 7.03
N GLU A 5 -10.77 -18.26 6.63
CA GLU A 5 -9.50 -17.67 7.04
C GLU A 5 -9.28 -16.32 6.33
N GLU A 6 -9.60 -16.27 5.03
CA GLU A 6 -9.54 -15.05 4.20
C GLU A 6 -10.47 -13.96 4.73
N ILE A 7 -11.72 -14.32 5.08
CA ILE A 7 -12.69 -13.40 5.67
C ILE A 7 -12.19 -12.86 7.01
N GLY A 8 -11.55 -13.70 7.83
CA GLY A 8 -10.97 -13.30 9.11
C GLY A 8 -9.84 -12.28 8.95
N GLU A 9 -8.94 -12.51 8.01
CA GLU A 9 -7.82 -11.59 7.71
C GLU A 9 -8.33 -10.27 7.12
N LEU A 10 -9.28 -10.33 6.19
CA LEU A 10 -9.89 -9.13 5.60
C LEU A 10 -10.57 -8.25 6.65
N LYS A 11 -11.30 -8.87 7.58
CA LYS A 11 -11.88 -8.16 8.73
C LYS A 11 -10.80 -7.46 9.56
N ALA A 12 -9.67 -8.12 9.81
CA ALA A 12 -8.57 -7.52 10.56
C ALA A 12 -7.98 -6.31 9.85
N VAL A 13 -7.86 -6.33 8.51
CA VAL A 13 -7.44 -5.18 7.70
C VAL A 13 -8.37 -3.99 7.94
N TYR A 14 -9.69 -4.19 7.80
CA TYR A 14 -10.67 -3.12 8.03
C TYR A 14 -10.66 -2.60 9.47
N ASP A 15 -10.53 -3.48 10.46
CA ASP A 15 -10.41 -3.08 11.88
C ASP A 15 -9.18 -2.21 12.14
N PHE A 16 -8.06 -2.48 11.45
CA PHE A 16 -6.86 -1.65 11.55
C PHE A 16 -6.99 -0.33 10.80
N ILE A 17 -7.62 -0.31 9.62
CA ILE A 17 -7.95 0.91 8.88
C ILE A 17 -8.82 1.83 9.73
N ALA A 18 -9.88 1.31 10.35
CA ALA A 18 -10.79 2.08 11.21
C ALA A 18 -10.09 2.71 12.44
N ARG A 19 -8.91 2.20 12.80
CA ARG A 19 -8.08 2.71 13.91
C ARG A 19 -6.85 3.47 13.43
N SER A 20 -6.75 3.76 12.13
CA SER A 20 -5.60 4.39 11.46
C SER A 20 -4.27 3.68 11.75
N LYS A 21 -4.29 2.36 11.96
CA LYS A 21 -3.10 1.54 12.20
C LYS A 21 -2.58 0.99 10.88
N TYR A 22 -2.17 1.87 9.97
CA TYR A 22 -1.91 1.51 8.57
C TYR A 22 -0.74 0.54 8.39
N LYS A 23 0.31 0.60 9.22
CA LYS A 23 1.35 -0.44 9.25
C LYS A 23 0.79 -1.85 9.48
N LYS A 24 -0.16 -1.99 10.42
CA LYS A 24 -0.77 -3.30 10.72
C LYS A 24 -1.74 -3.72 9.64
N ALA A 25 -2.52 -2.78 9.11
CA ALA A 25 -3.39 -3.03 7.96
C ALA A 25 -2.58 -3.54 6.76
N PHE A 26 -1.42 -2.92 6.48
CA PHE A 26 -0.52 -3.32 5.40
C PHE A 26 -0.01 -4.75 5.58
N VAL A 27 0.52 -5.09 6.75
CA VAL A 27 1.01 -6.44 7.04
C VAL A 27 -0.11 -7.48 6.88
N CYS A 28 -1.32 -7.20 7.35
CA CYS A 28 -2.45 -8.12 7.18
C CYS A 28 -2.87 -8.24 5.70
N ALA A 29 -2.91 -7.15 4.95
CA ALA A 29 -3.33 -7.17 3.56
C ALA A 29 -2.29 -7.86 2.65
N ALA A 30 -0.99 -7.62 2.89
CA ALA A 30 0.09 -8.32 2.21
C ALA A 30 0.03 -9.84 2.46
N LYS A 31 -0.28 -10.24 3.69
CA LYS A 31 -0.46 -11.64 4.04
C LYS A 31 -1.62 -12.31 3.26
N ILE A 32 -2.70 -11.59 2.98
CA ILE A 32 -3.81 -12.09 2.14
C ILE A 32 -3.31 -12.29 0.71
N LEU A 33 -2.56 -11.31 0.17
CA LEU A 33 -1.99 -11.38 -1.18
C LEU A 33 -0.99 -12.53 -1.33
N ASP A 34 -0.09 -12.72 -0.38
CA ASP A 34 0.90 -13.82 -0.39
C ASP A 34 0.24 -15.20 -0.42
N GLN A 35 -0.92 -15.34 0.24
CA GLN A 35 -1.66 -16.60 0.28
C GLN A 35 -2.53 -16.82 -0.97
N ARG A 36 -2.87 -15.74 -1.69
CA ARG A 36 -3.62 -15.79 -2.93
C ARG A 36 -2.64 -16.15 -4.05
N SER A 37 -2.52 -17.45 -4.34
CA SER A 37 -1.69 -17.95 -5.45
C SER A 37 -1.95 -17.16 -6.73
N ALA A 38 -0.86 -16.69 -7.37
CA ALA A 38 -0.76 -15.81 -8.52
C ALA A 38 -2.10 -15.55 -9.24
N LEU A 39 -2.60 -14.32 -9.12
CA LEU A 39 -3.73 -13.82 -9.90
C LEU A 39 -3.54 -14.18 -11.38
N PRO A 40 -4.57 -14.71 -12.06
CA PRO A 40 -4.48 -14.90 -13.49
C PRO A 40 -4.18 -13.55 -14.15
N PRO A 41 -3.31 -13.50 -15.17
CA PRO A 41 -2.82 -12.26 -15.79
C PRO A 41 -3.91 -11.45 -16.53
N ASP A 42 -5.16 -11.90 -16.47
CA ASP A 42 -6.30 -11.41 -17.24
C ASP A 42 -7.47 -10.99 -16.34
N ALA A 43 -7.18 -10.63 -15.07
CA ALA A 43 -8.17 -10.03 -14.17
C ALA A 43 -8.49 -8.59 -14.63
N THR A 44 -9.17 -8.48 -15.76
CA THR A 44 -9.85 -7.26 -16.20
C THR A 44 -11.16 -7.14 -15.43
N ASP A 45 -11.08 -6.60 -14.22
CA ASP A 45 -12.10 -5.83 -13.50
C ASP A 45 -11.50 -5.48 -12.14
N GLU A 46 -11.64 -4.22 -11.72
CA GLU A 46 -11.13 -3.64 -10.46
C GLU A 46 -11.19 -4.64 -9.30
N ASP A 47 -10.07 -5.32 -8.99
CA ASP A 47 -10.03 -6.31 -7.92
C ASP A 47 -10.21 -5.57 -6.58
N PRO A 48 -11.29 -5.82 -5.81
CA PRO A 48 -11.53 -5.11 -4.56
C PRO A 48 -10.38 -5.24 -3.56
N LEU A 49 -9.58 -6.31 -3.66
CA LEU A 49 -8.39 -6.49 -2.84
C LEU A 49 -7.25 -5.58 -3.28
N GLN A 50 -7.10 -5.34 -4.58
CA GLN A 50 -6.13 -4.40 -5.13
C GLN A 50 -6.47 -2.97 -4.72
N GLU A 51 -7.75 -2.57 -4.80
CA GLU A 51 -8.20 -1.27 -4.33
C GLU A 51 -7.97 -1.09 -2.82
N LEU A 52 -8.28 -2.12 -2.03
CA LEU A 52 -8.03 -2.12 -0.59
C LEU A 52 -6.53 -1.96 -0.29
N PHE A 53 -5.68 -2.67 -1.01
CA PHE A 53 -4.24 -2.61 -0.81
C PHE A 53 -3.69 -1.23 -1.20
N LEU A 54 -4.13 -0.67 -2.32
CA LEU A 54 -3.79 0.69 -2.74
C LEU A 54 -4.21 1.71 -1.68
N PHE A 55 -5.42 1.59 -1.14
CA PHE A 55 -5.90 2.46 -0.07
C PHE A 55 -4.98 2.39 1.15
N VAL A 56 -4.59 1.18 1.57
CA VAL A 56 -3.70 0.97 2.72
C VAL A 56 -2.30 1.56 2.46
N ILE A 57 -1.72 1.33 1.29
CA ILE A 57 -0.41 1.88 0.90
C ILE A 57 -0.44 3.40 0.96
N LYS A 58 -1.42 4.04 0.32
CA LYS A 58 -1.52 5.50 0.27
C LYS A 58 -1.61 6.13 1.65
N ASN A 59 -2.51 5.62 2.49
CA ASN A 59 -2.66 6.13 3.84
C ASN A 59 -1.44 5.85 4.72
N TYR A 60 -0.76 4.71 4.51
CA TYR A 60 0.47 4.42 5.25
C TYR A 60 1.63 5.33 4.82
N ALA A 61 1.79 5.54 3.51
CA ALA A 61 2.75 6.47 2.92
C ALA A 61 2.52 7.90 3.44
N GLU A 62 1.28 8.38 3.43
CA GLU A 62 0.92 9.70 3.99
C GLU A 62 1.23 9.79 5.49
N GLN A 63 0.96 8.75 6.27
CA GLN A 63 1.32 8.72 7.68
C GLN A 63 2.83 8.81 7.89
N LEU A 64 3.62 8.04 7.13
CA LEU A 64 5.08 8.05 7.20
C LEU A 64 5.67 9.41 6.79
N GLU A 65 5.08 10.05 5.78
CA GLU A 65 5.44 11.39 5.33
C GLU A 65 5.20 12.43 6.42
N GLN A 66 4.04 12.39 7.08
CA GLN A 66 3.73 13.25 8.25
C GLN A 66 4.67 13.01 9.43
N GLU A 67 5.16 11.78 9.60
CA GLU A 67 6.17 11.42 10.60
C GLU A 67 7.61 11.79 10.16
N GLY A 68 7.81 12.35 8.97
CA GLY A 68 9.12 12.72 8.41
C GLY A 68 9.97 11.54 7.95
N LYS A 69 9.39 10.35 7.81
CA LYS A 69 10.08 9.10 7.46
C LYS A 69 10.07 8.85 5.95
N ILE A 70 10.63 9.79 5.19
CA ILE A 70 10.54 9.81 3.73
C ILE A 70 11.11 8.54 3.07
N GLU A 71 12.21 7.98 3.56
CA GLU A 71 12.78 6.73 3.03
C GLU A 71 11.76 5.58 3.08
N HIS A 72 11.07 5.44 4.22
CA HIS A 72 10.05 4.40 4.40
C HIS A 72 8.81 4.62 3.53
N VAL A 73 8.54 5.86 3.09
CA VAL A 73 7.43 6.13 2.15
C VAL A 73 7.69 5.41 0.84
N PHE A 74 8.90 5.52 0.30
CA PHE A 74 9.28 4.86 -0.94
C PHE A 74 9.31 3.34 -0.79
N GLU A 75 9.84 2.81 0.32
CA GLU A 75 9.83 1.37 0.59
C GLU A 75 8.42 0.75 0.54
N ILE A 76 7.42 1.43 1.08
CA ILE A 76 6.04 0.92 1.09
C ILE A 76 5.40 1.00 -0.29
N ILE A 77 5.71 2.03 -1.08
CA ILE A 77 5.22 2.13 -2.45
C ILE A 77 5.89 1.08 -3.34
N GLU A 78 7.19 0.85 -3.17
CA GLU A 78 7.95 -0.19 -3.87
C GLU A 78 7.39 -1.59 -3.58
N GLN A 79 7.14 -1.93 -2.31
CA GLN A 79 6.45 -3.18 -1.95
C GLN A 79 5.08 -3.27 -2.61
N GLY A 80 4.34 -2.16 -2.73
CA GLY A 80 3.10 -2.11 -3.48
C GLY A 80 3.25 -2.49 -4.96
N LEU A 81 4.31 -2.00 -5.59
CA LEU A 81 4.64 -2.28 -6.99
C LEU A 81 5.14 -3.72 -7.21
N GLU A 82 5.66 -4.40 -6.18
CA GLU A 82 5.98 -5.83 -6.25
C GLU A 82 4.71 -6.69 -6.40
N TYR A 83 3.64 -6.33 -5.70
CA TYR A 83 2.34 -7.01 -5.83
C TYR A 83 1.58 -6.61 -7.09
N PHE A 84 1.65 -5.33 -7.48
CA PHE A 84 0.94 -4.79 -8.63
C PHE A 84 1.88 -4.03 -9.58
N PRO A 85 2.69 -4.76 -10.38
CA PRO A 85 3.63 -4.13 -11.30
C PRO A 85 2.91 -3.26 -12.32
N GLY A 86 3.32 -1.99 -12.42
CA GLY A 86 2.76 -1.07 -13.41
C GLY A 86 1.43 -0.42 -13.02
N HIS A 87 0.98 -0.54 -11.76
CA HIS A 87 -0.23 0.13 -11.29
C HIS A 87 -0.09 1.66 -11.43
N PRO A 88 -0.92 2.33 -12.26
CA PRO A 88 -0.69 3.73 -12.62
C PRO A 88 -0.77 4.67 -11.41
N GLU A 89 -1.67 4.40 -10.47
CA GLU A 89 -1.81 5.16 -9.22
C GLU A 89 -0.55 5.07 -8.37
N LEU A 90 0.03 3.88 -8.14
CA LEU A 90 1.26 3.74 -7.35
C LEU A 90 2.45 4.45 -8.00
N LEU A 91 2.55 4.37 -9.34
CA LEU A 91 3.57 5.11 -10.09
C LEU A 91 3.39 6.63 -9.97
N ASN A 92 2.14 7.10 -10.04
CA ASN A 92 1.81 8.52 -9.87
C ASN A 92 2.13 9.01 -8.44
N GLU A 93 1.78 8.23 -7.42
CA GLU A 93 2.10 8.51 -6.01
C GLU A 93 3.62 8.61 -5.78
N THR A 94 4.41 7.79 -6.47
CA THR A 94 5.88 7.88 -6.46
C THR A 94 6.35 9.19 -7.10
N GLY A 95 5.85 9.51 -8.30
CA GLY A 95 6.23 10.69 -9.05
C GLY A 95 5.95 12.00 -8.30
N VAL A 96 4.77 12.14 -7.72
CA VAL A 96 4.37 13.32 -6.92
C VAL A 96 5.29 13.50 -5.72
N ARG A 97 5.61 12.42 -4.99
CA ARG A 97 6.46 12.51 -3.79
C ARG A 97 7.92 12.77 -4.12
N LEU A 98 8.45 12.18 -5.19
CA LEU A 98 9.79 12.52 -5.68
C LEU A 98 9.87 14.00 -6.07
N GLN A 99 8.87 14.51 -6.79
CA GLN A 99 8.82 15.92 -7.16
C GLN A 99 8.83 16.83 -5.92
N SER A 100 8.00 16.54 -4.92
CA SER A 100 7.95 17.31 -3.66
C SER A 100 9.28 17.24 -2.89
N PHE A 101 9.92 16.07 -2.85
CA PHE A 101 11.20 15.87 -2.18
C PHE A 101 12.33 16.69 -2.82
N PHE A 102 12.40 16.73 -4.14
CA PHE A 102 13.42 17.52 -4.85
C PHE A 102 13.06 19.01 -5.00
N ALA A 103 11.78 19.37 -4.86
CA ALA A 103 11.32 20.76 -4.92
C ALA A 103 11.45 21.50 -3.58
N THR A 104 11.65 20.79 -2.47
CA THR A 104 11.95 21.44 -1.19
C THR A 104 13.39 21.93 -1.22
N PRO A 105 13.65 23.26 -1.11
CA PRO A 105 15.02 23.75 -1.04
C PRO A 105 15.68 23.12 0.18
N LEU A 106 16.86 22.54 -0.02
CA LEU A 106 17.79 22.23 1.07
C LEU A 106 18.13 23.56 1.75
N ASN A 107 17.33 23.98 2.74
CA ASN A 107 17.80 24.89 3.77
C ASN A 107 18.81 24.09 4.60
N CYS A 108 20.03 24.01 4.06
CA CYS A 108 21.21 23.70 4.86
C CYS A 108 21.30 24.76 5.96
N PRO A 109 21.44 24.36 7.25
CA PRO A 109 21.70 25.31 8.33
C PRO A 109 23.02 26.07 8.12
#